data_AF-C7P8H6-F1
#
_entry.id   AF-C7P8H6-F1
#
_cell.length_a   1.000
_cell.length_b   1.000
_cell.length_c   1.000
_cell.angle_alpha   90.00
_cell.angle_beta   90.00
_cell.angle_gamma   90.00
#
_symmetry.space_group_name_H-M   'P 1'
#
loop_
_entity.id
_entity.type
_entity.pdbx_description
1 polymer ?
#
loop_
_entity_poly.entity_id
_entity_poly.type
_entity_poly.pdbx_seq_one_letter_code
_entity_poly.pdbx_strand_id
1 'polypeptide(L)'
;MSINELMEKIISNKIKLSLLCKFKSIEQYKNELYEDIAVSQMKDVEALYEKYIMYVGENLNISVELSGDIKEILKETIELEKKLIKECGMTFGIRQTTIHCLTNDERFYFYLNNENKK
;
A
#
# COMPACT_ATOMS: atom_id res chain seq x y z
N MET A 1 17.29 -3.47 -3.49
CA MET A 1 16.63 -2.86 -2.33
C MET A 1 16.81 -3.80 -1.17
N SER A 2 17.27 -3.28 -0.05
CA SER A 2 17.23 -4.00 1.22
C SER A 2 15.77 -4.20 1.67
N ILE A 3 15.54 -5.08 2.65
CA ILE A 3 14.22 -5.27 3.26
C ILE A 3 13.69 -3.94 3.81
N ASN A 4 14.56 -3.12 4.41
CA ASN A 4 14.17 -1.82 4.98
C ASN A 4 13.71 -0.85 3.88
N GLU A 5 14.47 -0.75 2.78
CA GLU A 5 14.11 0.08 1.63
C GLU A 5 12.81 -0.41 0.95
N LEU A 6 12.58 -1.73 0.91
CA LEU A 6 11.32 -2.31 0.44
C LEU A 6 10.14 -1.87 1.30
N MET A 7 10.27 -2.01 2.62
CA MET A 7 9.22 -1.63 3.55
C MET A 7 8.93 -0.13 3.50
N GLU A 8 9.97 0.71 3.49
CA GLU A 8 9.85 2.16 3.33
C GLU A 8 9.09 2.54 2.06
N LYS A 9 9.46 1.91 0.95
CA LYS A 9 8.82 2.18 -0.34
C LYS A 9 7.37 1.72 -0.37
N ILE A 10 7.05 0.54 0.18
CA ILE A 10 5.67 0.05 0.30
C ILE A 10 4.85 1.01 1.17
N ILE A 11 5.32 1.35 2.37
CA ILE A 11 4.62 2.25 3.28
C ILE A 11 4.39 3.62 2.60
N SER A 12 5.41 4.17 1.95
CA SER A 12 5.29 5.44 1.22
C SER A 12 4.26 5.37 0.09
N ASN A 13 4.26 4.30 -0.69
CA ASN A 13 3.27 4.09 -1.75
C ASN A 13 1.85 3.95 -1.18
N LYS A 14 1.67 3.24 -0.06
CA LYS A 14 0.35 3.10 0.59
C LYS A 14 -0.18 4.42 1.14
N ILE A 15 0.68 5.24 1.75
CA ILE A 15 0.31 6.62 2.16
C ILE A 15 -0.11 7.43 0.94
N LYS A 16 0.67 7.37 -0.14
CA LYS A 16 0.37 8.04 -1.40
C LYS A 16 -0.98 7.60 -1.97
N LEU A 17 -1.23 6.30 -2.04
CA LEU A 17 -2.49 5.72 -2.50
C LEU A 17 -3.66 6.19 -1.63
N SER A 18 -3.49 6.20 -0.30
CA SER A 18 -4.53 6.67 0.61
C SER A 18 -4.94 8.13 0.33
N LEU A 19 -3.94 9.02 0.17
CA LEU A 19 -4.18 10.43 -0.10
C LEU A 19 -4.80 10.65 -1.49
N LEU A 20 -4.23 10.03 -2.53
CA LEU A 20 -4.75 10.14 -3.90
C LEU A 20 -6.18 9.61 -4.02
N CYS A 21 -6.49 8.48 -3.38
CA CYS A 21 -7.83 7.91 -3.41
C CYS A 21 -8.84 8.78 -2.64
N LYS A 22 -8.46 9.40 -1.51
CA LYS A 22 -9.34 10.38 -0.84
C LYS A 22 -9.69 11.54 -1.76
N PHE A 23 -8.70 12.11 -2.45
CA PHE A 23 -8.96 13.20 -3.39
C PHE A 23 -9.83 12.74 -4.56
N LYS A 24 -9.54 11.55 -5.12
CA LYS A 24 -10.33 10.99 -6.21
C LYS A 24 -11.78 10.71 -5.81
N SER A 25 -12.01 10.21 -4.59
CA SER A 25 -13.36 10.01 -4.05
C SER A 25 -14.14 11.32 -4.02
N ILE A 26 -13.53 12.40 -3.53
CA ILE A 26 -14.15 13.74 -3.48
C ILE A 26 -14.47 14.25 -4.89
N GLU A 27 -13.52 14.15 -5.82
CA GLU A 27 -13.70 14.53 -7.23
C GLU A 27 -14.87 13.78 -7.90
N GLN A 28 -15.13 12.55 -7.47
CA GLN A 28 -16.18 11.69 -8.00
C GLN A 28 -17.43 11.63 -7.10
N TYR A 29 -17.74 12.72 -6.40
CA TYR A 29 -18.95 12.84 -5.57
C TYR A 29 -19.07 11.76 -4.49
N LYS A 30 -17.96 11.51 -3.77
CA LYS A 30 -17.83 10.48 -2.72
C LYS A 30 -17.95 9.07 -3.27
N ASN A 31 -17.14 8.74 -4.28
CA ASN A 31 -17.03 7.37 -4.77
C ASN A 31 -16.53 6.44 -3.62
N GLU A 32 -17.36 5.46 -3.28
CA GLU A 32 -17.13 4.51 -2.18
C GLU A 32 -15.90 3.64 -2.40
N LEU A 33 -15.61 3.22 -3.65
CA LEU A 33 -14.44 2.38 -3.94
C LEU A 33 -13.14 3.10 -3.58
N TYR A 34 -13.00 4.36 -3.97
CA TYR A 34 -11.80 5.13 -3.64
C TYR A 34 -11.70 5.45 -2.14
N GLU A 35 -12.84 5.64 -1.45
CA GLU A 35 -12.83 5.81 0.01
C GLU A 35 -12.40 4.52 0.72
N ASP A 36 -12.93 3.36 0.30
CA ASP A 36 -12.57 2.05 0.83
C ASP A 36 -11.08 1.74 0.62
N ILE A 37 -10.55 2.02 -0.57
CA ILE A 37 -9.12 1.91 -0.85
C ILE A 37 -8.36 2.81 0.14
N ALA A 38 -8.76 4.08 0.28
CA ALA A 38 -8.03 5.01 1.10
C ALA A 38 -7.95 4.60 2.58
N VAL A 39 -9.08 4.13 3.13
CA VAL A 39 -9.16 3.63 4.50
C VAL A 39 -8.34 2.35 4.66
N SER A 40 -8.41 1.41 3.73
CA SER A 40 -7.63 0.17 3.79
C SER A 40 -6.13 0.44 3.74
N GLN A 41 -5.67 1.29 2.80
CA GLN A 41 -4.26 1.61 2.65
C GLN A 41 -3.68 2.23 3.92
N MET A 42 -4.42 3.11 4.60
CA MET A 42 -3.94 3.71 5.84
C MET A 42 -3.87 2.71 7.01
N LYS A 43 -4.83 1.79 7.11
CA LYS A 43 -4.77 0.69 8.10
C LYS A 43 -3.55 -0.21 7.85
N ASP A 44 -3.26 -0.50 6.59
CA ASP A 44 -2.09 -1.28 6.20
C ASP A 44 -0.78 -0.52 6.50
N VAL A 45 -0.75 0.81 6.33
CA VAL A 45 0.38 1.66 6.75
C VAL A 45 0.65 1.53 8.24
N GLU A 46 -0.38 1.66 9.08
CA GLU A 46 -0.24 1.55 10.54
C GLU A 46 0.36 0.19 10.93
N ALA A 47 -0.17 -0.90 10.36
CA ALA A 47 0.30 -2.25 10.64
C ALA A 47 1.75 -2.48 10.17
N LEU A 48 2.09 -2.04 8.96
CA LEU A 48 3.45 -2.19 8.41
C LEU A 48 4.46 -1.31 9.14
N TYR A 49 4.07 -0.10 9.54
CA TYR A 49 4.91 0.81 10.30
C TYR A 49 5.23 0.26 11.69
N GLU A 50 4.26 -0.34 12.37
CA GLU A 50 4.50 -1.04 13.64
C GLU A 50 5.59 -2.12 13.46
N LYS A 51 5.48 -2.94 12.40
CA LYS A 51 6.49 -3.98 12.13
C LYS A 51 7.83 -3.40 11.69
N TYR A 52 7.83 -2.29 10.97
CA TYR A 52 9.05 -1.59 10.58
C TYR A 52 9.81 -1.12 11.83
N ILE A 53 9.15 -0.43 12.76
CA ILE A 53 9.78 0.04 14.01
C ILE A 53 10.32 -1.14 14.83
N MET A 54 9.56 -2.24 14.94
CA MET A 54 10.02 -3.42 15.65
C MET A 54 11.25 -4.10 15.03
N TYR A 55 11.37 -4.05 13.70
CA TYR A 55 12.43 -4.77 12.98
C TYR A 55 13.68 -3.91 12.72
N VAL A 56 13.48 -2.65 12.32
CA VAL A 56 14.54 -1.72 11.94
C VAL A 56 14.99 -0.88 13.13
N GLY A 57 14.09 -0.55 14.06
CA GLY A 57 14.39 0.26 15.24
C GLY A 57 14.60 1.75 14.97
N GLU A 58 14.38 2.21 13.74
CA GLU A 58 14.57 3.60 13.32
C GLU A 58 13.26 4.23 12.85
N ASN A 59 13.20 5.56 12.86
CA ASN A 59 12.04 6.30 12.34
C ASN A 59 12.03 6.26 10.82
N LEU A 60 10.87 5.92 10.26
CA LEU A 60 10.65 5.95 8.82
C LEU A 60 10.79 7.38 8.27
N ASN A 61 11.67 7.58 7.29
CA ASN A 61 11.77 8.85 6.58
C ASN A 61 10.77 8.87 5.41
N ILE A 62 9.62 9.48 5.63
CA ILE A 62 8.52 9.49 4.65
C ILE A 62 8.50 10.81 3.90
N SER A 63 8.66 10.75 2.58
CA SER A 63 8.38 11.85 1.67
C SER A 63 7.44 11.34 0.57
N VAL A 64 6.26 11.95 0.47
CA VAL A 64 5.22 11.53 -0.49
C VAL A 64 4.92 12.67 -1.45
N GLU A 65 5.17 12.42 -2.73
CA GLU A 65 4.73 13.27 -3.83
C GLU A 65 3.32 12.87 -4.29
N LEU A 66 2.41 13.82 -4.41
CA LEU A 66 0.98 13.60 -4.71
C LEU A 66 0.67 13.68 -6.21
N SER A 67 1.43 12.95 -7.02
CA SER A 67 1.27 12.87 -8.48
C SER A 67 1.25 11.41 -8.94
N GLY A 68 0.64 11.12 -10.09
CA GLY A 68 0.68 9.79 -10.71
C GLY A 68 -0.65 9.03 -10.72
N ASP A 69 -0.67 7.92 -11.45
CA ASP A 69 -1.86 7.10 -11.66
C ASP A 69 -2.06 6.09 -10.52
N ILE A 70 -3.27 6.07 -9.93
CA ILE A 70 -3.61 5.20 -8.80
C ILE A 70 -3.42 3.72 -9.15
N LYS A 71 -3.80 3.30 -10.36
CA LYS A 71 -3.71 1.87 -10.75
C LYS A 71 -2.27 1.45 -10.93
N GLU A 72 -1.44 2.27 -11.56
CA GLU A 72 -0.01 1.97 -11.73
C GLU A 72 0.73 1.95 -10.38
N ILE A 73 0.44 2.88 -9.47
CA ILE A 73 1.05 2.88 -8.12
C ILE A 73 0.60 1.64 -7.33
N LEU A 74 -0.67 1.26 -7.41
CA LEU A 74 -1.18 0.06 -6.74
C LEU A 74 -0.53 -1.21 -7.31
N LYS A 75 -0.38 -1.30 -8.63
CA LYS A 75 0.31 -2.40 -9.30
C LYS A 75 1.78 -2.51 -8.88
N GLU A 76 2.50 -1.38 -8.83
CA GLU A 76 3.87 -1.33 -8.33
C GLU A 76 3.92 -1.85 -6.87
N THR A 77 2.99 -1.40 -6.04
CA THR A 77 2.91 -1.78 -4.62
C THR A 77 2.71 -3.30 -4.46
N ILE A 78 1.80 -3.91 -5.22
CA ILE A 78 1.57 -5.36 -5.26
C ILE A 78 2.86 -6.13 -5.58
N GLU A 79 3.63 -5.68 -6.57
CA GLU A 79 4.87 -6.35 -6.95
C GLU A 79 5.97 -6.19 -5.89
N LEU A 80 6.02 -5.04 -5.21
CA LEU A 80 6.91 -4.82 -4.07
C LEU A 80 6.53 -5.69 -2.87
N GLU A 81 5.25 -5.85 -2.58
CA GLU A 81 4.77 -6.73 -1.50
C GLU A 81 5.10 -8.20 -1.77
N LYS A 82 4.87 -8.68 -2.99
CA LYS A 82 5.28 -10.03 -3.41
C LYS A 82 6.79 -10.24 -3.25
N LYS A 83 7.58 -9.21 -3.58
CA LYS A 83 9.03 -9.23 -3.40
C LYS A 83 9.41 -9.26 -1.91
N LEU A 84 8.80 -8.40 -1.09
CA LEU A 84 9.03 -8.37 0.35
C LEU A 84 8.69 -9.72 0.99
N ILE A 85 7.56 -10.35 0.65
CA ILE A 85 7.18 -11.67 1.15
C ILE A 85 8.24 -12.75 0.84
N LYS A 86 8.84 -12.70 -0.35
CA LYS A 86 9.90 -13.63 -0.75
C LYS A 86 11.20 -13.37 0.00
N GLU A 87 11.54 -12.11 0.24
CA GLU A 87 12.81 -11.71 0.85
C GLU A 87 12.80 -11.75 2.39
N CYS A 88 11.63 -11.57 3.03
CA CYS A 88 11.50 -11.55 4.50
C CYS A 88 11.73 -12.91 5.19
N GLY A 89 11.85 -14.01 4.45
CA GLY A 89 12.16 -15.33 4.99
C GLY A 89 11.31 -15.72 6.21
N MET A 90 11.98 -15.86 7.36
CA MET A 90 11.40 -16.29 8.65
C MET A 90 10.91 -15.14 9.55
N THR A 91 10.98 -13.88 9.13
CA THR A 91 10.44 -12.76 9.91
C THR A 91 8.91 -12.76 9.85
N PHE A 92 8.32 -13.68 10.61
CA PHE A 92 6.90 -14.07 10.51
C PHE A 92 5.95 -12.88 10.63
N GLY A 93 6.23 -11.95 11.54
CA GLY A 93 5.42 -10.74 11.75
C GLY A 93 5.34 -9.83 10.53
N ILE A 94 6.46 -9.57 9.85
CA ILE A 94 6.48 -8.77 8.63
C ILE A 94 5.75 -9.52 7.52
N ARG A 95 6.14 -10.78 7.30
CA ARG A 95 5.59 -11.60 6.23
C ARG A 95 4.07 -11.74 6.31
N GLN A 96 3.52 -12.05 7.49
CA GLN A 96 2.07 -12.21 7.68
C GLN A 96 1.33 -10.88 7.43
N THR A 97 1.87 -9.77 7.95
CA THR A 97 1.29 -8.44 7.74
C THR A 97 1.28 -8.09 6.25
N THR A 98 2.39 -8.31 5.55
CA THR A 98 2.49 -8.03 4.11
C THR A 98 1.55 -8.91 3.27
N ILE A 99 1.31 -10.18 3.64
CA ILE A 99 0.34 -11.05 2.96
C ILE A 99 -1.09 -10.49 3.08
N HIS A 100 -1.45 -9.96 4.26
CA HIS A 100 -2.75 -9.33 4.45
C HIS A 100 -2.91 -8.09 3.54
N CYS A 101 -1.90 -7.23 3.51
CA CYS A 101 -1.88 -6.05 2.63
C CYS A 101 -2.01 -6.46 1.16
N LEU A 102 -1.23 -7.43 0.70
CA LEU A 102 -1.26 -7.95 -0.67
C LEU A 102 -2.65 -8.45 -1.08
N THR A 103 -3.31 -9.18 -0.19
CA THR A 103 -4.66 -9.72 -0.47
C THR A 103 -5.67 -8.59 -0.72
N ASN A 104 -5.60 -7.51 0.06
CA ASN A 104 -6.48 -6.36 -0.12
C ASN A 104 -6.12 -5.59 -1.40
N ASP A 105 -4.84 -5.36 -1.65
CA ASP A 105 -4.35 -4.62 -2.80
C ASP A 105 -4.71 -5.31 -4.13
N GLU A 106 -4.54 -6.63 -4.23
CA GLU A 106 -4.94 -7.40 -5.41
C GLU A 106 -6.46 -7.33 -5.65
N ARG A 107 -7.26 -7.36 -4.58
CA ARG A 107 -8.71 -7.22 -4.66
C ARG A 107 -9.11 -5.83 -5.17
N PHE A 108 -8.51 -4.76 -4.65
CA PHE A 108 -8.79 -3.40 -5.12
C PHE A 108 -8.32 -3.18 -6.56
N TYR A 109 -7.17 -3.72 -6.94
CA TYR A 109 -6.66 -3.65 -8.30
C TYR A 109 -7.61 -4.33 -9.30
N PHE A 110 -8.21 -5.46 -8.92
CA PHE A 110 -9.26 -6.09 -9.71
C PHE A 110 -10.49 -5.20 -9.89
N TYR A 111 -10.99 -4.56 -8.83
CA TYR A 111 -12.15 -3.67 -8.94
C TYR A 111 -11.87 -2.44 -9.80
N LEU A 112 -10.72 -1.79 -9.62
CA LEU A 112 -10.31 -0.65 -10.44
C LEU A 112 -10.20 -1.02 -11.93
N ASN A 113 -9.74 -2.24 -12.26
CA ASN A 113 -9.69 -2.69 -13.66
C ASN A 113 -11.07 -2.98 -14.28
N ASN A 114 -12.07 -3.29 -13.45
CA ASN A 114 -13.42 -3.55 -13.92
C ASN A 114 -14.33 -2.32 -13.90
N GLU A 115 -13.99 -1.24 -13.17
CA GLU A 115 -14.67 0.06 -13.29
C GLU A 115 -14.65 0.60 -14.73
N ASN A 116 -13.53 0.40 -15.45
CA ASN A 116 -13.36 0.91 -16.82
C ASN A 116 -14.16 0.14 -17.91
N LYS A 117 -14.94 -0.87 -17.53
CA LYS A 117 -15.73 -1.70 -18.48
C LYS A 117 -17.23 -1.34 -18.51
N LYS A 118 -17.66 -0.31 -17.78
CA LYS A 118 -19.01 0.25 -17.85
C LYS A 118 -18.98 1.60 -18.56
#